data_AF-A0A2U9AVW6-F1
#
_entry.id   AF-A0A2U9AVW6-F1
#
_cell.length_a   1.000
_cell.length_b   1.000
_cell.length_c   1.000
_cell.angle_alpha   90.00
_cell.angle_beta   90.00
_cell.angle_gamma   90.00
#
_symmetry.space_group_name_H-M   'P 1'
#
loop_
_entity.id
_entity.type
_entity.pdbx_description
1 polymer ?
#
loop_
_entity_poly.entity_id
_entity_poly.type
_entity_poly.pdbx_seq_one_letter_code
_entity_poly.pdbx_strand_id
1 'polypeptide(L)'
;MATRTVCQLLQRRYASTAAAVRPPAAEVRNQRNAVFAREQARQRALYPRVEKIEVSVRGPGLDGTLLIMNRGMSTPLSCARRYINSFFSVTDIDKLAPCDRLLHISKALSHMFSVKIPKMASKYWFTVHSKSPFKLDKGLQFPQCNSGSCLVPASLKPHSLNLFPPPEGYASTAAAVRPPAAEVRNQRNAVFAREQARQRALYPRVEKIEVSVRGPGLDGTLLIMNRGMSTPLSCARHLTEHHVTNSALALVDGELWPLHQPLTNSCSLTLLTFKDSDPTMVNQAYWRSCAAMLGQVLEAAFKDNYTVELLSPPEVPVTLGAFCCDVALDPQLDSWTPSEETLRSLTRGALQLIHQDLPWEPLEVVPSVALEVFSHSRFKQEEVEQKAAQNPKGTVMLYRCGDHVLLSGGPLVARTGLCSQFEVTALHSLGQGPWGLHRRAQGVSLPLQLPAHHMVWRKLRQRAEKLVEVPRPEEATPPSLPDSASDQPATTSV
;
A
#
# COMPACT_ATOMS: atom_id res chain seq x y z
N MET A 1 25.48 51.73 5.53
CA MET A 1 26.61 50.81 5.28
C MET A 1 26.54 49.48 6.05
N ALA A 2 25.41 49.10 6.68
CA ALA A 2 25.30 47.83 7.43
C ALA A 2 24.59 46.68 6.67
N THR A 3 23.99 46.95 5.50
CA THR A 3 23.23 45.96 4.72
C THR A 3 24.06 45.21 3.67
N ARG A 4 25.27 45.68 3.33
CA ARG A 4 26.17 44.98 2.38
C ARG A 4 26.96 43.85 3.04
N THR A 5 27.23 43.95 4.34
CA THR A 5 28.10 43.00 5.07
C THR A 5 27.36 41.71 5.45
N VAL A 6 26.05 41.77 5.70
CA VAL A 6 25.24 40.59 6.07
C VAL A 6 24.99 39.67 4.87
N CYS A 7 24.77 40.21 3.67
CA CYS A 7 24.65 39.41 2.44
C CYS A 7 25.95 38.69 2.07
N GLN A 8 27.12 39.29 2.31
CA GLN A 8 28.41 38.65 2.05
C GLN A 8 28.73 37.52 3.06
N LEU A 9 28.24 37.62 4.30
CA LEU A 9 28.38 36.58 5.33
C LEU A 9 27.44 35.38 5.08
N LEU A 10 26.23 35.61 4.58
CA LEU A 10 25.30 34.52 4.20
C LEU A 10 25.75 33.78 2.94
N GLN A 11 26.30 34.49 1.94
CA GLN A 11 26.91 33.84 0.77
C GLN A 11 28.15 33.00 1.14
N ARG A 12 28.96 33.42 2.12
CA ARG A 12 30.11 32.63 2.60
C ARG A 12 29.71 31.42 3.44
N ARG A 13 28.63 31.49 4.24
CA ARG A 13 28.12 30.33 5.02
C ARG A 13 27.40 29.27 4.17
N TYR A 14 26.74 29.65 3.07
CA TYR A 14 26.16 28.69 2.12
C TYR A 14 27.18 28.11 1.14
N ALA A 15 28.32 28.78 0.93
CA ALA A 15 29.41 28.25 0.10
C ALA A 15 30.29 27.20 0.83
N SER A 16 30.23 27.11 2.17
CA SER A 16 31.09 26.20 2.94
C SER A 16 30.44 24.86 3.34
N THR A 17 29.19 24.60 2.95
CA THR A 17 28.47 23.34 3.27
C THR A 17 27.95 22.58 2.04
N ALA A 18 28.31 23.01 0.83
CA ALA A 18 27.89 22.34 -0.41
C ALA A 18 29.05 22.16 -1.41
N ALA A 19 30.21 21.72 -0.91
CA ALA A 19 31.25 21.13 -1.76
C ALA A 19 31.51 19.67 -1.33
N ALA A 20 30.45 18.87 -1.23
CA ALA A 20 30.61 17.44 -1.45
C ALA A 20 31.06 17.29 -2.91
N VAL A 21 32.38 17.26 -3.12
CA VAL A 21 33.02 17.02 -4.42
C VAL A 21 32.33 15.81 -5.02
N ARG A 22 31.49 16.02 -6.05
CA ARG A 22 30.91 14.91 -6.79
C ARG A 22 32.10 14.12 -7.34
N PRO A 23 32.28 12.85 -6.94
CA PRO A 23 33.41 12.06 -7.42
C PRO A 23 33.38 12.05 -8.96
N PRO A 24 34.53 12.19 -9.63
CA PRO A 24 34.62 12.14 -11.08
C PRO A 24 33.86 10.94 -11.63
N ALA A 25 33.22 11.07 -12.80
CA ALA A 25 32.38 10.01 -13.36
C ALA A 25 33.11 8.65 -13.51
N ALA A 26 34.43 8.69 -13.71
CA ALA A 26 35.28 7.51 -13.73
C ALA A 26 35.35 6.80 -12.36
N GLU A 27 35.40 7.56 -11.27
CA GLU A 27 35.43 7.02 -9.91
C GLU A 27 34.09 6.41 -9.52
N VAL A 28 32.97 7.07 -9.86
CA VAL A 28 31.62 6.49 -9.66
C VAL A 28 31.45 5.20 -10.47
N ARG A 29 31.96 5.15 -11.69
CA ARG A 29 31.93 3.94 -12.53
C ARG A 29 32.79 2.82 -11.93
N ASN A 30 33.97 3.15 -11.42
CA ASN A 30 34.85 2.19 -10.77
C ASN A 30 34.24 1.65 -9.47
N GLN A 31 33.60 2.49 -8.67
CA GLN A 31 32.88 2.08 -7.46
C GLN A 31 31.72 1.14 -7.80
N ARG A 32 30.92 1.45 -8.82
CA ARG A 32 29.84 0.57 -9.30
C ARG A 32 30.38 -0.78 -9.79
N ASN A 33 31.46 -0.76 -10.56
CA ASN A 33 32.13 -1.98 -11.03
C ASN A 33 32.71 -2.80 -9.88
N ALA A 34 33.28 -2.16 -8.85
CA ALA A 34 33.81 -2.82 -7.68
C ALA A 34 32.71 -3.48 -6.84
N VAL A 35 31.57 -2.82 -6.65
CA VAL A 35 30.39 -3.40 -5.98
C VAL A 35 29.87 -4.60 -6.76
N PHE A 36 29.77 -4.47 -8.09
CA PHE A 36 29.35 -5.57 -8.95
C PHE A 36 30.32 -6.76 -8.90
N ALA A 37 31.63 -6.51 -8.96
CA ALA A 37 32.66 -7.55 -8.87
C ALA A 37 32.66 -8.24 -7.50
N ARG A 38 32.46 -7.49 -6.41
CA ARG A 38 32.36 -8.03 -5.05
C ARG A 38 31.14 -8.92 -4.89
N GLU A 39 30.00 -8.51 -5.42
CA GLU A 39 28.78 -9.33 -5.38
C GLU A 39 28.92 -10.58 -6.26
N GLN A 40 29.56 -10.46 -7.42
CA GLN A 40 29.86 -11.60 -8.29
C GLN A 40 30.82 -12.59 -7.60
N ALA A 41 31.82 -12.11 -6.87
CA ALA A 41 32.72 -12.95 -6.08
C ALA A 41 31.99 -13.64 -4.91
N ARG A 42 31.08 -12.93 -4.23
CA ARG A 42 30.20 -13.49 -3.19
C ARG A 42 29.33 -14.62 -3.74
N GLN A 43 28.73 -14.41 -4.92
CA GLN A 43 27.92 -15.42 -5.59
C GLN A 43 28.73 -16.65 -6.00
N ARG A 44 29.98 -16.47 -6.45
CA ARG A 44 30.90 -17.59 -6.73
C ARG A 44 31.31 -18.33 -5.46
N ALA A 45 31.49 -17.62 -4.34
CA ALA A 45 31.82 -18.22 -3.05
C ALA A 45 30.66 -19.00 -2.42
N LEU A 46 29.40 -18.70 -2.76
CA LEU A 46 28.23 -19.48 -2.34
C LEU A 46 28.20 -20.90 -2.93
N TYR A 47 28.97 -21.17 -4.00
CA TYR A 47 29.11 -22.49 -4.61
C TYR A 47 30.59 -22.93 -4.63
N PRO A 48 31.20 -23.23 -3.46
CA PRO A 48 32.63 -23.53 -3.36
C PRO A 48 33.04 -24.85 -4.02
N ARG A 49 32.06 -25.73 -4.31
CA ARG A 49 32.24 -26.93 -5.13
C ARG A 49 31.57 -26.73 -6.48
N VAL A 50 32.33 -26.91 -7.55
CA VAL A 50 31.84 -26.86 -8.93
C VAL A 50 30.97 -28.08 -9.19
N GLU A 51 29.68 -28.00 -8.87
CA GLU A 51 28.71 -29.02 -9.25
C GLU A 51 28.45 -28.95 -10.76
N LYS A 52 28.52 -30.10 -11.44
CA LYS A 52 28.16 -30.23 -12.84
C LYS A 52 26.66 -30.46 -12.96
N ILE A 53 26.00 -29.70 -13.84
CA ILE A 53 24.60 -29.87 -14.22
C ILE A 53 24.51 -30.22 -15.69
N GLU A 54 23.54 -31.07 -16.02
CA GLU A 54 23.17 -31.36 -17.39
C GLU A 54 22.14 -30.33 -17.87
N VAL A 55 22.45 -29.64 -18.96
CA VAL A 55 21.59 -28.66 -19.59
C VAL A 55 21.17 -29.21 -20.94
N SER A 56 19.87 -29.43 -21.12
CA SER A 56 19.31 -29.85 -22.39
C SER A 56 19.01 -28.63 -23.26
N VAL A 57 19.52 -28.63 -24.49
CA VAL A 57 19.23 -27.61 -25.50
C VAL A 57 18.09 -28.12 -26.38
N ARG A 58 17.09 -27.27 -26.64
CA ARG A 58 15.97 -27.58 -27.55
C ARG A 58 15.87 -26.55 -28.67
N GLY A 59 15.60 -27.03 -29.88
CA GLY A 59 15.51 -26.22 -31.10
C GLY A 59 15.44 -27.08 -32.36
N PRO A 60 14.95 -26.55 -33.50
CA PRO A 60 14.98 -27.24 -34.80
C PRO A 60 16.38 -27.79 -35.12
N GLY A 61 16.48 -29.13 -35.14
CA GLY A 61 17.72 -29.87 -35.39
C GLY A 61 18.62 -30.10 -34.16
N LEU A 62 18.20 -29.66 -32.97
CA LEU A 62 19.01 -29.66 -31.73
C LEU A 62 18.41 -30.47 -30.57
N ASP A 63 17.19 -30.98 -30.76
CA ASP A 63 16.45 -31.70 -29.73
C ASP A 63 17.21 -32.95 -29.28
N GLY A 64 17.66 -32.95 -28.03
CA GLY A 64 18.39 -34.06 -27.41
C GLY A 64 19.85 -33.78 -27.05
N THR A 65 20.40 -32.61 -27.40
CA THR A 65 21.80 -32.28 -27.05
C THR A 65 21.93 -31.94 -25.56
N LEU A 66 22.79 -32.69 -24.85
CA LEU A 66 23.09 -32.51 -23.42
C LEU A 66 24.46 -31.85 -23.23
N LEU A 67 24.50 -30.72 -22.52
CA LEU A 67 25.72 -30.02 -22.17
C LEU A 67 26.00 -30.13 -20.67
N ILE A 68 27.21 -30.53 -20.30
CA ILE A 68 27.66 -30.55 -18.91
C ILE A 68 28.21 -29.17 -18.55
N MET A 69 27.48 -28.44 -17.73
CA MET A 69 27.76 -27.06 -17.32
C MET A 69 28.02 -26.96 -15.82
N ASN A 70 28.67 -25.90 -15.37
CA ASN A 70 28.88 -25.65 -13.95
C ASN A 70 27.64 -24.95 -13.37
N ARG A 71 27.02 -25.54 -12.35
CA ARG A 71 25.87 -25.00 -11.64
C ARG A 71 26.20 -23.63 -11.04
N GLY A 72 25.30 -22.66 -11.17
CA GLY A 72 25.45 -21.31 -10.61
C GLY A 72 26.53 -20.43 -11.28
N MET A 73 27.40 -21.00 -12.12
CA MET A 73 28.47 -20.28 -12.82
C MET A 73 28.24 -20.13 -14.33
N SER A 74 27.51 -21.07 -14.93
CA SER A 74 27.34 -21.10 -16.39
C SER A 74 26.17 -20.24 -16.82
N THR A 75 26.44 -19.28 -17.70
CA THR A 75 25.42 -18.44 -18.32
C THR A 75 24.88 -19.09 -19.60
N PRO A 76 23.70 -18.69 -20.09
CA PRO A 76 23.20 -19.12 -21.40
C PRO A 76 24.21 -18.91 -22.55
N LEU A 77 25.00 -17.84 -22.50
CA LEU A 77 26.09 -17.58 -23.45
C LEU A 77 27.22 -18.61 -23.33
N SER A 78 27.53 -19.06 -22.11
CA SER A 78 28.53 -20.10 -21.87
C SER A 78 28.07 -21.45 -22.44
N CYS A 79 26.77 -21.75 -22.35
CA CYS A 79 26.17 -22.94 -22.99
C CYS A 79 26.29 -22.86 -24.51
N ALA A 80 25.91 -21.71 -25.10
CA ALA A 80 26.01 -21.46 -26.54
C ALA A 80 27.46 -21.61 -27.07
N ARG A 81 28.44 -21.03 -26.36
CA ARG A 81 29.85 -21.12 -26.74
C ARG A 81 30.38 -22.56 -26.67
N ARG A 82 29.98 -23.32 -25.65
CA ARG A 82 30.39 -24.71 -25.51
C ARG A 82 29.77 -25.61 -26.59
N TYR A 83 28.53 -25.33 -26.97
CA TYR A 83 27.86 -26.00 -28.09
C TYR A 83 28.53 -25.72 -29.44
N ILE A 84 28.86 -24.45 -29.72
CA ILE A 84 29.55 -24.07 -30.97
C ILE A 84 30.91 -24.77 -31.05
N ASN A 85 31.67 -24.79 -29.96
CA ASN A 85 32.97 -25.45 -29.89
C ASN A 85 32.90 -26.98 -29.97
N SER A 86 31.76 -27.61 -29.69
CA SER A 86 31.59 -29.07 -29.85
C SER A 86 31.26 -29.49 -31.28
N PHE A 87 30.73 -28.57 -32.11
CA PHE A 87 30.40 -28.84 -33.51
C PHE A 87 31.49 -28.42 -34.49
N PHE A 88 32.32 -27.43 -34.12
CA PHE A 88 33.45 -27.01 -34.94
C PHE A 88 34.76 -27.44 -34.27
N SER A 89 35.48 -28.36 -34.92
CA SER A 89 36.85 -28.65 -34.53
C SER A 89 37.68 -27.35 -34.62
N VAL A 90 38.57 -27.16 -33.65
CA VAL A 90 39.38 -25.93 -33.48
C VAL A 90 40.29 -25.64 -34.70
N THR A 91 40.34 -26.52 -35.69
CA THR A 91 41.19 -26.37 -36.89
C THR A 91 40.56 -25.60 -38.06
N ASP A 92 39.24 -25.34 -38.07
CA ASP A 92 38.58 -24.70 -39.24
C ASP A 92 38.19 -23.22 -39.02
N ILE A 93 37.95 -22.79 -37.78
CA ILE A 93 37.62 -21.38 -37.49
C ILE A 93 38.87 -20.49 -37.62
N ASP A 94 40.06 -21.05 -37.36
CA ASP A 94 41.29 -20.26 -37.38
C ASP A 94 41.77 -19.83 -38.77
N LYS A 95 41.22 -20.43 -39.83
CA LYS A 95 41.54 -20.11 -41.24
C LYS A 95 40.65 -19.03 -41.87
N LEU A 96 39.61 -18.55 -41.16
CA LEU A 96 38.69 -17.53 -41.66
C LEU A 96 39.12 -16.11 -41.23
N ALA A 97 38.99 -15.16 -42.16
CA ALA A 97 39.31 -13.75 -41.96
C ALA A 97 38.47 -13.13 -40.83
N PRO A 98 38.99 -12.10 -40.11
CA PRO A 98 38.37 -11.57 -38.88
C PRO A 98 36.93 -11.09 -39.04
N CYS A 99 36.58 -10.54 -40.20
CA CYS A 99 35.23 -10.05 -40.52
C CYS A 99 34.21 -11.18 -40.69
N ASP A 100 34.63 -12.32 -41.25
CA ASP A 100 33.74 -13.48 -41.46
C ASP A 100 33.49 -14.27 -40.18
N ARG A 101 34.45 -14.30 -39.24
CA ARG A 101 34.24 -14.87 -37.90
C ARG A 101 33.15 -14.13 -37.12
N LEU A 102 33.16 -12.80 -37.15
CA LEU A 102 32.15 -11.99 -36.47
C LEU A 102 30.77 -12.15 -37.10
N LEU A 103 30.68 -12.29 -38.42
CA LEU A 103 29.42 -12.50 -39.13
C LEU A 103 28.82 -13.90 -38.87
N HIS A 104 29.65 -14.93 -38.80
CA HIS A 104 29.20 -16.29 -38.46
C HIS A 104 28.81 -16.45 -36.99
N ILE A 105 29.57 -15.84 -36.06
CA ILE A 105 29.22 -15.80 -34.64
C ILE A 105 27.96 -14.96 -34.42
N SER A 106 27.81 -13.84 -35.15
CA SER A 106 26.60 -13.00 -35.15
C SER A 106 25.37 -13.78 -35.65
N LYS A 107 25.47 -14.52 -36.76
CA LYS A 107 24.39 -15.39 -37.25
C LYS A 107 24.01 -16.45 -36.21
N ALA A 108 24.98 -17.16 -35.64
CA ALA A 108 24.73 -18.19 -34.63
C ALA A 108 24.09 -17.62 -33.34
N LEU A 109 24.53 -16.44 -32.89
CA LEU A 109 23.94 -15.76 -31.72
C LEU A 109 22.55 -15.18 -32.02
N SER A 110 22.29 -14.70 -33.24
CA SER A 110 20.96 -14.19 -33.64
C SER A 110 19.90 -15.29 -33.69
N HIS A 111 20.30 -16.54 -33.96
CA HIS A 111 19.42 -17.70 -33.89
C HIS A 111 19.16 -18.18 -32.45
N MET A 112 20.04 -17.88 -31.48
CA MET A 112 19.89 -18.32 -30.08
C MET A 112 19.31 -17.27 -29.13
N PHE A 113 19.44 -15.96 -29.43
CA PHE A 113 18.92 -14.88 -28.59
C PHE A 113 18.11 -13.89 -29.44
N SER A 114 16.79 -14.04 -29.41
CA SER A 114 15.88 -13.05 -30.02
C SER A 114 15.52 -11.97 -29.00
N VAL A 115 16.12 -10.78 -29.13
CA VAL A 115 15.48 -9.52 -28.69
C VAL A 115 14.64 -9.05 -29.88
N LYS A 116 13.31 -9.14 -29.77
CA LYS A 116 12.40 -8.77 -30.87
C LYS A 116 12.19 -7.25 -30.95
N ILE A 117 12.51 -6.69 -32.12
CA ILE A 117 11.74 -5.62 -32.80
C ILE A 117 10.92 -6.34 -33.90
N PRO A 118 9.65 -5.98 -34.19
CA PRO A 118 8.65 -6.97 -34.58
C PRO A 118 8.65 -7.33 -36.08
N LYS A 119 8.77 -8.64 -36.38
CA LYS A 119 7.83 -9.45 -37.19
C LYS A 119 8.42 -10.86 -37.42
N MET A 120 7.53 -11.85 -37.42
CA MET A 120 7.75 -13.29 -37.68
C MET A 120 8.54 -14.11 -36.64
N ALA A 121 8.30 -15.41 -36.70
CA ALA A 121 8.34 -16.37 -35.60
C ALA A 121 9.62 -17.21 -35.57
N SER A 122 10.15 -17.48 -34.37
CA SER A 122 10.81 -18.74 -33.97
C SER A 122 11.15 -18.66 -32.48
N LYS A 123 10.85 -19.73 -31.74
CA LYS A 123 10.96 -19.85 -30.28
C LYS A 123 12.05 -20.88 -29.95
N TYR A 124 13.02 -20.52 -29.12
CA TYR A 124 13.98 -21.47 -28.50
C TYR A 124 13.96 -21.28 -26.99
N TRP A 125 14.04 -22.37 -26.22
CA TRP A 125 13.98 -22.37 -24.75
C TRP A 125 15.03 -23.33 -24.18
N PHE A 126 15.61 -23.00 -23.03
CA PHE A 126 16.54 -23.87 -22.30
C PHE A 126 15.84 -24.47 -21.08
N THR A 127 15.93 -25.79 -20.90
CA THR A 127 15.34 -26.49 -19.76
C THR A 127 16.46 -27.18 -18.96
N VAL A 128 16.57 -26.84 -17.67
CA VAL A 128 17.50 -27.48 -16.74
C VAL A 128 16.73 -28.52 -15.93
N HIS A 129 17.15 -29.78 -15.98
CA HIS A 129 16.56 -30.85 -15.16
C HIS A 129 17.52 -31.19 -14.01
N SER A 130 17.07 -31.09 -12.76
CA SER A 130 17.77 -31.67 -11.59
C SER A 130 16.95 -32.82 -11.01
N LYS A 131 17.58 -33.97 -10.78
CA LYS A 131 16.96 -35.10 -10.07
C LYS A 131 17.05 -34.90 -8.55
N SER A 132 15.92 -35.13 -7.89
CA SER A 132 15.63 -35.11 -6.43
C SER A 132 15.30 -33.75 -5.78
N PRO A 133 14.36 -33.72 -4.81
CA PRO A 133 13.62 -32.53 -4.41
C PRO A 133 14.19 -31.92 -3.13
N PHE A 134 14.56 -30.65 -3.14
CA PHE A 134 14.80 -29.90 -1.91
C PHE A 134 14.17 -28.51 -1.97
N LYS A 135 13.23 -28.30 -1.04
CA LYS A 135 12.67 -27.02 -0.60
C LYS A 135 13.78 -26.19 0.03
N LEU A 136 13.72 -24.87 -0.14
CA LEU A 136 14.20 -23.95 0.88
C LEU A 136 13.23 -22.77 0.98
N ASP A 137 12.47 -22.75 2.07
CA ASP A 137 12.04 -21.51 2.70
C ASP A 137 12.66 -21.50 4.09
N LYS A 138 13.35 -20.40 4.43
CA LYS A 138 13.06 -19.55 5.59
C LYS A 138 14.18 -18.53 5.75
N GLY A 139 13.77 -17.28 5.94
CA GLY A 139 14.65 -16.22 6.43
C GLY A 139 15.07 -16.46 7.88
N LEU A 140 16.14 -15.77 8.26
CA LEU A 140 16.46 -15.43 9.64
C LEU A 140 17.05 -14.03 9.62
N GLN A 141 16.50 -13.20 10.49
CA GLN A 141 16.83 -11.81 10.72
C GLN A 141 17.75 -11.71 11.95
N PHE A 142 18.78 -10.85 11.83
CA PHE A 142 19.47 -10.01 12.84
C PHE A 142 20.29 -10.71 13.97
N PRO A 143 21.29 -10.05 14.65
CA PRO A 143 21.62 -8.62 14.78
C PRO A 143 23.13 -8.23 14.58
N GLN A 144 23.44 -6.95 14.85
CA GLN A 144 24.75 -6.26 14.82
C GLN A 144 25.75 -6.68 15.91
N CYS A 145 27.07 -6.49 15.67
CA CYS A 145 28.09 -5.95 16.61
C CYS A 145 29.43 -5.75 15.85
N ASN A 146 29.95 -4.52 15.72
CA ASN A 146 30.79 -3.73 16.65
C ASN A 146 32.30 -4.04 16.57
N SER A 147 33.06 -3.03 16.16
CA SER A 147 34.49 -2.87 16.45
C SER A 147 34.67 -1.58 17.24
N GLY A 148 35.12 -1.68 18.50
CA GLY A 148 35.38 -0.53 19.36
C GLY A 148 35.65 -0.93 20.80
N SER A 149 36.90 -1.32 21.04
CA SER A 149 37.60 -1.65 22.28
C SER A 149 37.15 -1.04 23.61
N CYS A 150 37.19 -1.92 24.61
CA CYS A 150 37.25 -1.78 26.07
C CYS A 150 38.01 -0.57 26.65
N LEU A 151 37.51 -0.05 27.78
CA LEU A 151 38.23 0.09 29.06
C LEU A 151 37.21 0.22 30.21
N VAL A 152 37.47 -0.49 31.31
CA VAL A 152 36.67 -0.64 32.56
C VAL A 152 37.50 -0.02 33.70
N PRO A 153 36.91 0.59 34.76
CA PRO A 153 36.47 -0.12 36.00
C PRO A 153 35.20 0.51 36.62
N ALA A 154 34.54 0.07 37.69
CA ALA A 154 34.42 -1.17 38.46
C ALA A 154 33.15 -1.06 39.35
N SER A 155 32.45 -2.20 39.50
CA SER A 155 31.57 -2.67 40.59
C SER A 155 31.22 -1.76 41.79
N LEU A 156 29.92 -1.71 42.15
CA LEU A 156 29.41 -2.08 43.49
C LEU A 156 27.87 -2.24 43.47
N LYS A 157 27.38 -3.23 44.24
CA LYS A 157 26.01 -3.76 44.32
C LYS A 157 25.15 -3.07 45.40
N PRO A 158 23.83 -3.35 45.48
CA PRO A 158 22.81 -2.43 46.03
C PRO A 158 22.41 -2.72 47.47
N HIS A 159 21.97 -1.69 48.21
CA HIS A 159 21.19 -1.84 49.46
C HIS A 159 20.01 -0.86 49.54
N SER A 160 18.84 -1.46 49.73
CA SER A 160 17.63 -1.07 50.49
C SER A 160 17.34 0.40 50.85
N LEU A 161 16.12 0.80 50.48
CA LEU A 161 15.07 1.49 51.27
C LEU A 161 15.51 2.60 52.25
N ASN A 162 14.99 3.82 52.02
CA ASN A 162 14.30 4.59 53.05
C ASN A 162 13.38 5.67 52.43
N LEU A 163 12.13 5.68 52.89
CA LEU A 163 11.13 6.73 52.70
C LEU A 163 11.57 8.04 53.38
N PHE A 164 11.38 9.20 52.75
CA PHE A 164 10.90 10.46 53.37
C PHE A 164 10.39 11.42 52.25
N PRO A 165 9.40 12.30 52.52
CA PRO A 165 8.56 12.98 51.52
C PRO A 165 9.22 14.23 50.93
N PRO A 166 8.74 14.76 49.77
CA PRO A 166 9.33 15.92 49.13
C PRO A 166 8.89 17.23 49.82
N PRO A 167 9.76 18.26 49.87
CA PRO A 167 9.34 19.60 50.26
C PRO A 167 8.59 20.28 49.11
N GLU A 168 7.62 21.09 49.52
CA GLU A 168 6.67 21.82 48.71
C GLU A 168 7.31 22.85 47.78
N GLY A 169 6.62 23.10 46.66
CA GLY A 169 6.70 24.36 45.95
C GLY A 169 7.67 24.39 44.77
N TYR A 170 7.24 23.88 43.62
CA TYR A 170 7.21 24.61 42.35
C TYR A 170 6.30 23.80 41.42
N ALA A 171 5.05 24.23 41.30
CA ALA A 171 4.11 23.71 40.31
C ALA A 171 4.63 24.07 38.91
N SER A 172 5.46 23.19 38.34
CA SER A 172 5.67 23.18 36.90
C SER A 172 4.37 22.70 36.29
N THR A 173 3.56 23.63 35.79
CA THR A 173 2.54 23.35 34.79
C THR A 173 3.25 22.76 33.57
N ALA A 174 3.49 21.45 33.60
CA ALA A 174 3.72 20.68 32.40
C ALA A 174 2.40 20.71 31.63
N ALA A 175 2.17 21.79 30.89
CA ALA A 175 1.25 21.76 29.77
C ALA A 175 1.65 20.52 28.97
N ALA A 176 0.77 19.52 28.91
CA ALA A 176 1.04 18.25 28.24
C ALA A 176 1.57 18.59 26.85
N VAL A 177 2.87 18.35 26.62
CA VAL A 177 3.53 18.66 25.35
C VAL A 177 2.88 17.73 24.34
N ARG A 178 2.00 18.29 23.51
CA ARG A 178 1.31 17.54 22.47
C ARG A 178 2.38 17.04 21.49
N PRO A 179 2.42 15.73 21.17
CA PRO A 179 3.38 15.23 20.21
C PRO A 179 3.10 15.88 18.84
N PRO A 180 4.15 16.29 18.11
CA PRO A 180 3.99 16.85 16.77
C PRO A 180 3.29 15.84 15.84
N ALA A 181 2.52 16.33 14.88
CA ALA A 181 1.72 15.49 13.98
C ALA A 181 2.57 14.43 13.24
N ALA A 182 3.81 14.75 12.90
CA ALA A 182 4.75 13.82 12.30
C ALA A 182 5.11 12.64 13.23
N GLU A 183 5.31 12.89 14.53
CA GLU A 183 5.61 11.84 15.50
C GLU A 183 4.41 10.91 15.70
N VAL A 184 3.20 11.47 15.79
CA VAL A 184 1.95 10.70 15.84
C VAL A 184 1.81 9.79 14.61
N ARG A 185 2.07 10.31 13.40
CA ARG A 185 2.03 9.51 12.16
C ARG A 185 3.07 8.38 12.19
N ASN A 186 4.30 8.66 12.63
CA ASN A 186 5.35 7.67 12.74
C ASN A 186 5.00 6.57 13.74
N GLN A 187 4.43 6.92 14.90
CA GLN A 187 3.96 5.97 15.89
C GLN A 187 2.85 5.07 15.32
N ARG A 188 1.83 5.65 14.67
CA ARG A 188 0.76 4.89 13.99
C ARG A 188 1.34 3.88 13.00
N ASN A 189 2.28 4.31 12.15
CA ASN A 189 2.93 3.45 11.17
C ASN A 189 3.78 2.35 11.82
N ALA A 190 4.47 2.64 12.92
CA ALA A 190 5.28 1.67 13.64
C ALA A 190 4.40 0.56 14.24
N VAL A 191 3.28 0.91 14.86
CA VAL A 191 2.32 -0.07 15.40
C VAL A 191 1.71 -0.91 14.28
N PHE A 192 1.29 -0.29 13.19
CA PHE A 192 0.76 -0.99 12.01
C PHE A 192 1.78 -1.97 11.42
N ALA A 193 3.03 -1.53 11.23
CA ALA A 193 4.10 -2.37 10.69
C ALA A 193 4.44 -3.55 11.61
N ARG A 194 4.47 -3.32 12.93
CA ARG A 194 4.70 -4.36 13.94
C ARG A 194 3.60 -5.42 13.91
N GLU A 195 2.34 -5.01 13.84
CA GLU A 195 1.22 -5.94 13.77
C GLU A 195 1.16 -6.67 12.42
N GLN A 196 1.41 -5.99 11.30
CA GLN A 196 1.52 -6.62 9.99
C GLN A 196 2.64 -7.67 9.95
N ALA A 197 3.79 -7.40 10.59
CA ALA A 197 4.87 -8.37 10.73
C ALA A 197 4.46 -9.57 11.60
N ARG A 198 3.76 -9.35 12.71
CA ARG A 198 3.22 -10.40 13.57
C ARG A 198 2.27 -11.32 12.80
N GLN A 199 1.34 -10.77 12.02
CA GLN A 199 0.39 -11.55 11.23
C GLN A 199 1.07 -12.34 10.12
N ARG A 200 2.07 -11.77 9.44
CA ARG A 200 2.89 -12.50 8.45
C ARG A 200 3.67 -13.66 9.09
N ALA A 201 4.16 -13.48 10.32
CA ALA A 201 4.88 -14.52 11.05
C ALA A 201 4.00 -15.75 11.41
N LEU A 202 2.67 -15.61 11.39
CA LEU A 202 1.74 -16.74 11.61
C LEU A 202 1.77 -17.76 10.46
N TYR A 203 2.28 -17.38 9.29
CA TYR A 203 2.43 -18.25 8.12
C TYR A 203 3.91 -18.51 7.79
N PRO A 204 4.67 -19.21 8.66
CA PRO A 204 6.10 -19.38 8.47
C PRO A 204 6.45 -20.40 7.38
N ARG A 205 5.48 -21.21 6.94
CA ARG A 205 5.64 -22.18 5.84
C ARG A 205 4.62 -21.85 4.77
N VAL A 206 5.05 -21.90 3.52
CA VAL A 206 4.18 -21.61 2.37
C VAL A 206 3.29 -22.81 2.10
N GLU A 207 2.02 -22.66 2.47
CA GLU A 207 0.93 -23.57 2.10
C GLU A 207 0.29 -23.10 0.80
N LYS A 208 -0.13 -24.05 -0.04
CA LYS A 208 -0.81 -23.75 -1.30
C LYS A 208 -2.31 -23.84 -1.10
N ILE A 209 -3.03 -22.90 -1.68
CA ILE A 209 -4.50 -22.86 -1.73
C ILE A 209 -4.96 -22.83 -3.18
N GLU A 210 -6.15 -23.37 -3.42
CA GLU A 210 -6.79 -23.36 -4.71
C GLU A 210 -7.81 -22.22 -4.76
N VAL A 211 -7.69 -21.35 -5.75
CA VAL A 211 -8.57 -20.20 -5.95
C VAL A 211 -9.29 -20.39 -7.28
N SER A 212 -10.60 -20.62 -7.21
CA SER A 212 -11.46 -20.75 -8.38
C SER A 212 -11.95 -19.36 -8.80
N VAL A 213 -11.53 -18.88 -9.96
CA VAL A 213 -11.93 -17.56 -10.45
C VAL A 213 -13.27 -17.68 -11.19
N ARG A 214 -14.21 -16.80 -10.83
CA ARG A 214 -15.51 -16.66 -11.49
C ARG A 214 -15.59 -15.31 -12.20
N GLY A 215 -16.20 -15.30 -13.37
CA GLY A 215 -16.42 -14.07 -14.12
C GLY A 215 -16.57 -14.29 -15.63
N PRO A 216 -16.93 -13.24 -16.39
CA PRO A 216 -17.20 -13.35 -17.81
C PRO A 216 -16.00 -13.93 -18.58
N GLY A 217 -16.14 -15.18 -19.07
CA GLY A 217 -15.08 -15.87 -19.81
C GLY A 217 -13.91 -16.37 -18.94
N LEU A 218 -14.04 -16.33 -17.61
CA LEU A 218 -13.05 -16.83 -16.65
C LEU A 218 -13.52 -18.09 -15.91
N ASP A 219 -14.78 -18.48 -16.08
CA ASP A 219 -15.37 -19.62 -15.40
C ASP A 219 -14.57 -20.91 -15.69
N GLY A 220 -14.21 -21.61 -14.61
CA GLY A 220 -13.36 -22.81 -14.66
C GLY A 220 -11.86 -22.53 -14.53
N THR A 221 -11.43 -21.27 -14.40
CA THR A 221 -10.02 -20.95 -14.14
C THR A 221 -9.64 -21.25 -12.69
N LEU A 222 -8.72 -22.19 -12.50
CA LEU A 222 -8.16 -22.54 -11.19
C LEU A 222 -6.75 -21.95 -11.04
N LEU A 223 -6.52 -21.19 -9.97
CA LEU A 223 -5.22 -20.63 -9.64
C LEU A 223 -4.67 -21.24 -8.35
N ILE A 224 -3.41 -21.66 -8.35
CA ILE A 224 -2.73 -22.18 -7.16
C ILE A 224 -1.93 -21.05 -6.52
N MET A 225 -2.37 -20.62 -5.33
CA MET A 225 -1.87 -19.44 -4.63
C MET A 225 -1.25 -19.80 -3.27
N ASN A 226 -0.59 -18.82 -2.64
CA ASN A 226 0.03 -19.01 -1.33
C ASN A 226 -0.92 -18.53 -0.22
N ARG A 227 -1.20 -19.41 0.73
CA ARG A 227 -2.01 -19.12 1.92
C ARG A 227 -1.39 -17.98 2.74
N GLY A 228 -2.19 -17.01 3.16
CA GLY A 228 -1.77 -15.91 4.02
C GLY A 228 -0.80 -14.91 3.39
N MET A 229 -0.52 -15.03 2.08
CA MET A 229 0.42 -14.16 1.36
C MET A 229 -0.13 -13.68 0.03
N SER A 230 -0.70 -14.58 -0.78
CA SER A 230 -1.31 -14.19 -2.05
C SER A 230 -2.59 -13.40 -1.79
N THR A 231 -2.77 -12.33 -2.56
CA THR A 231 -3.94 -11.46 -2.49
C THR A 231 -4.79 -11.59 -3.75
N PRO A 232 -6.07 -11.17 -3.76
CA PRO A 232 -6.86 -11.10 -4.99
C PRO A 232 -6.18 -10.31 -6.11
N LEU A 233 -5.44 -9.24 -5.78
CA LEU A 233 -4.64 -8.52 -6.77
C LEU A 233 -3.55 -9.40 -7.39
N SER A 234 -2.96 -10.31 -6.61
CA SER A 234 -2.00 -11.29 -7.12
C SER A 234 -2.70 -12.25 -8.10
N CYS A 235 -3.92 -12.71 -7.78
CA CYS A 235 -4.75 -13.48 -8.72
C CYS A 235 -5.01 -12.72 -10.02
N ALA A 236 -5.40 -11.44 -9.94
CA ALA A 236 -5.61 -10.59 -11.11
C ALA A 236 -4.36 -10.50 -12.01
N ARG A 237 -3.15 -10.44 -11.42
CA ARG A 237 -1.87 -10.44 -12.17
C ARG A 237 -1.62 -11.73 -12.95
N HIS A 238 -2.14 -12.86 -12.51
CA HIS A 238 -2.05 -14.13 -13.23
C HIS A 238 -3.03 -14.22 -14.42
N LEU A 239 -4.07 -13.37 -14.43
CA LEU A 239 -5.07 -13.33 -15.50
C LEU A 239 -4.60 -12.41 -16.64
N THR A 240 -4.79 -11.10 -16.48
CA THR A 240 -4.37 -10.09 -17.46
C THR A 240 -4.12 -8.76 -16.79
N GLU A 241 -3.35 -7.89 -17.44
CA GLU A 241 -3.13 -6.51 -17.00
C GLU A 241 -4.44 -5.72 -16.87
N HIS A 242 -5.44 -6.02 -17.70
CA HIS A 242 -6.75 -5.37 -17.63
C HIS A 242 -7.42 -5.58 -16.26
N HIS A 243 -7.33 -6.78 -15.69
CA HIS A 243 -7.87 -7.07 -14.37
C HIS A 243 -7.11 -6.31 -13.28
N VAL A 244 -5.79 -6.26 -13.36
CA VAL A 244 -4.97 -5.49 -12.40
C VAL A 244 -5.34 -4.01 -12.40
N THR A 245 -5.58 -3.44 -13.59
CA THR A 245 -5.85 -2.02 -13.74
C THR A 245 -7.29 -1.65 -13.38
N ASN A 246 -8.27 -2.51 -13.67
CA ASN A 246 -9.70 -2.17 -13.55
C ASN A 246 -10.43 -2.78 -12.36
N SER A 247 -9.87 -3.81 -11.71
CA SER A 247 -10.46 -4.35 -10.49
C SER A 247 -10.36 -3.33 -9.36
N ALA A 248 -11.51 -3.00 -8.77
CA ALA A 248 -11.60 -2.10 -7.63
C ALA A 248 -11.68 -2.89 -6.32
N LEU A 249 -12.41 -4.00 -6.32
CA LEU A 249 -12.67 -4.90 -5.20
C LEU A 249 -12.71 -6.35 -5.65
N ALA A 250 -12.78 -7.27 -4.70
CA ALA A 250 -13.06 -8.68 -4.93
C ALA A 250 -14.26 -9.15 -4.09
N LEU A 251 -14.93 -10.19 -4.57
CA LEU A 251 -15.78 -11.05 -3.76
C LEU A 251 -15.06 -12.37 -3.55
N VAL A 252 -14.91 -12.75 -2.29
CA VAL A 252 -14.34 -14.03 -1.88
C VAL A 252 -15.45 -14.82 -1.21
N ASP A 253 -15.91 -15.90 -1.84
CA ASP A 253 -17.03 -16.72 -1.38
C ASP A 253 -18.33 -15.92 -1.10
N GLY A 254 -18.53 -14.85 -1.87
CA GLY A 254 -19.68 -13.95 -1.74
C GLY A 254 -19.49 -12.80 -0.75
N GLU A 255 -18.41 -12.78 0.02
CA GLU A 255 -18.08 -11.69 0.93
C GLU A 255 -17.17 -10.63 0.26
N LEU A 256 -17.40 -9.35 0.57
CA LEU A 256 -16.55 -8.28 0.06
C LEU A 256 -15.14 -8.35 0.64
N TRP A 257 -14.16 -8.32 -0.25
CA TRP A 257 -12.76 -8.49 0.08
C TRP A 257 -11.89 -7.39 -0.59
N PRO A 258 -11.11 -6.62 0.19
CA PRO A 258 -10.11 -5.71 -0.35
C PRO A 258 -9.05 -6.43 -1.20
N LEU A 259 -8.64 -5.84 -2.32
CA LEU A 259 -7.70 -6.51 -3.25
C LEU A 259 -6.29 -6.77 -2.67
N HIS A 260 -5.89 -6.00 -1.66
CA HIS A 260 -4.61 -6.14 -0.98
C HIS A 260 -4.66 -7.04 0.26
N GLN A 261 -5.84 -7.53 0.64
CA GLN A 261 -5.97 -8.43 1.80
C GLN A 261 -5.56 -9.87 1.43
N PRO A 262 -4.67 -10.52 2.19
CA PRO A 262 -4.23 -11.88 1.91
C PRO A 262 -5.36 -12.92 2.02
N LEU A 263 -5.36 -13.91 1.13
CA LEU A 263 -6.32 -15.01 1.14
C LEU A 263 -5.91 -16.08 2.15
N THR A 264 -6.85 -16.49 3.00
CA THR A 264 -6.58 -17.43 4.10
C THR A 264 -6.92 -18.87 3.78
N ASN A 265 -7.89 -19.14 2.90
CA ASN A 265 -8.34 -20.50 2.57
C ASN A 265 -8.57 -20.63 1.05
N SER A 266 -8.76 -21.86 0.57
CA SER A 266 -9.24 -22.10 -0.80
C SER A 266 -10.63 -21.50 -0.96
N CYS A 267 -10.85 -20.73 -2.02
CA CYS A 267 -12.02 -19.88 -2.15
C CYS A 267 -12.43 -19.67 -3.62
N SER A 268 -13.66 -19.23 -3.82
CA SER A 268 -14.15 -18.69 -5.08
C SER A 268 -13.92 -17.18 -5.13
N LEU A 269 -13.27 -16.70 -6.19
CA LEU A 269 -12.89 -15.30 -6.36
C LEU A 269 -13.60 -14.69 -7.57
N THR A 270 -14.35 -13.62 -7.34
CA THR A 270 -14.90 -12.76 -8.40
C THR A 270 -14.28 -11.38 -8.29
N LEU A 271 -13.72 -10.86 -9.38
CA LEU A 271 -13.16 -9.51 -9.41
C LEU A 271 -14.26 -8.51 -9.79
N LEU A 272 -14.45 -7.47 -8.98
CA LEU A 272 -15.46 -6.45 -9.20
C LEU A 272 -14.88 -5.21 -9.88
N THR A 273 -15.64 -4.65 -10.82
CA THR A 273 -15.28 -3.46 -11.60
C THR A 273 -16.39 -2.40 -11.56
N PHE A 274 -16.05 -1.16 -11.92
CA PHE A 274 -17.04 -0.07 -12.02
C PHE A 274 -18.06 -0.25 -13.14
N LYS A 275 -17.86 -1.20 -14.05
CA LYS A 275 -18.71 -1.44 -15.23
C LYS A 275 -19.56 -2.71 -15.09
N ASP A 276 -19.58 -3.31 -13.92
CA ASP A 276 -20.42 -4.47 -13.64
C ASP A 276 -21.91 -4.08 -13.64
N SER A 277 -22.79 -5.06 -13.81
CA SER A 277 -24.25 -4.83 -13.85
C SER A 277 -24.79 -4.27 -12.53
N ASP A 278 -24.21 -4.68 -11.41
CA ASP A 278 -24.51 -4.13 -10.09
C ASP A 278 -23.23 -3.56 -9.44
N PRO A 279 -22.92 -2.28 -9.69
CA PRO A 279 -21.73 -1.62 -9.16
C PRO A 279 -21.97 -0.98 -7.78
N THR A 280 -23.10 -1.26 -7.11
CA THR A 280 -23.49 -0.58 -5.86
C THR A 280 -22.41 -0.69 -4.77
N MET A 281 -21.90 -1.89 -4.52
CA MET A 281 -20.87 -2.14 -3.50
C MET A 281 -19.53 -1.46 -3.85
N VAL A 282 -19.16 -1.48 -5.14
CA VAL A 282 -17.95 -0.82 -5.63
C VAL A 282 -18.06 0.70 -5.49
N ASN A 283 -19.24 1.25 -5.81
CA ASN A 283 -19.51 2.67 -5.67
C ASN A 283 -19.43 3.09 -4.19
N GLN A 284 -20.01 2.34 -3.26
CA GLN A 284 -19.89 2.65 -1.84
C GLN A 284 -18.43 2.65 -1.36
N ALA A 285 -17.65 1.62 -1.73
CA ALA A 285 -16.23 1.55 -1.37
C ALA A 285 -15.42 2.69 -2.01
N TYR A 286 -15.73 3.08 -3.24
CA TYR A 286 -15.12 4.22 -3.90
C TYR A 286 -15.36 5.53 -3.14
N TRP A 287 -16.59 5.75 -2.67
CA TRP A 287 -16.95 6.95 -1.90
C TRP A 287 -16.27 6.99 -0.53
N ARG A 288 -16.21 5.84 0.17
CA ARG A 288 -15.43 5.71 1.41
C ARG A 288 -13.95 6.02 1.16
N SER A 289 -13.39 5.55 0.05
CA SER A 289 -11.99 5.80 -0.31
C SER A 289 -11.72 7.27 -0.64
N CYS A 290 -12.66 7.95 -1.32
CA CYS A 290 -12.57 9.39 -1.58
C CYS A 290 -12.64 10.22 -0.29
N ALA A 291 -13.54 9.87 0.63
CA ALA A 291 -13.63 10.50 1.95
C ALA A 291 -12.36 10.27 2.78
N ALA A 292 -11.78 9.07 2.73
CA ALA A 292 -10.52 8.74 3.39
C ALA A 292 -9.34 9.57 2.85
N MET A 293 -9.23 9.73 1.52
CA MET A 293 -8.22 10.62 0.93
C MET A 293 -8.41 12.08 1.36
N LEU A 294 -9.66 12.56 1.38
CA LEU A 294 -9.95 13.91 1.85
C LEU A 294 -9.54 14.10 3.31
N GLY A 295 -9.82 13.13 4.18
CA GLY A 295 -9.37 13.15 5.57
C GLY A 295 -7.85 13.24 5.70
N GLN A 296 -7.12 12.42 4.94
CA GLN A 296 -5.65 12.48 4.91
C GLN A 296 -5.11 13.84 4.45
N VAL A 297 -5.73 14.45 3.45
CA VAL A 297 -5.36 15.78 2.96
C VAL A 297 -5.66 16.84 4.01
N LEU A 298 -6.81 16.76 4.69
CA LEU A 298 -7.19 17.70 5.74
C LEU A 298 -6.22 17.63 6.93
N GLU A 299 -5.83 16.44 7.39
CA GLU A 299 -4.82 16.29 8.46
C GLU A 299 -3.46 16.90 8.08
N ALA A 300 -3.09 16.90 6.79
CA ALA A 300 -1.81 17.40 6.32
C ALA A 300 -1.81 18.89 5.91
N ALA A 301 -2.99 19.49 5.71
CA ALA A 301 -3.13 20.83 5.15
C ALA A 301 -2.94 21.97 6.18
N PHE A 302 -3.25 21.73 7.45
CA PHE A 302 -3.15 22.74 8.49
C PHE A 302 -1.74 22.79 9.10
N LYS A 303 -1.39 23.93 9.69
CA LYS A 303 -0.12 24.10 10.41
C LYS A 303 -0.10 23.21 11.66
N ASP A 304 1.08 22.72 12.04
CA ASP A 304 1.26 21.82 13.19
C ASP A 304 0.72 22.38 14.53
N ASN A 305 0.55 23.70 14.62
CA ASN A 305 0.02 24.38 15.80
C ASN A 305 -1.50 24.19 15.98
N TYR A 306 -2.23 23.79 14.95
CA TYR A 306 -3.68 23.61 15.00
C TYR A 306 -4.03 22.13 15.20
N THR A 307 -5.05 21.86 16.03
CA THR A 307 -5.66 20.53 16.10
C THR A 307 -6.57 20.30 14.89
N VAL A 308 -6.47 19.10 14.32
CA VAL A 308 -7.39 18.58 13.31
C VAL A 308 -7.78 17.19 13.77
N GLU A 309 -9.05 17.01 14.09
CA GLU A 309 -9.59 15.72 14.52
C GLU A 309 -10.61 15.25 13.49
N LEU A 310 -10.27 14.18 12.78
CA LEU A 310 -11.17 13.56 11.81
C LEU A 310 -12.27 12.82 12.54
N LEU A 311 -13.52 13.22 12.32
CA LEU A 311 -14.67 12.53 12.86
C LEU A 311 -14.98 11.28 12.04
N SER A 312 -15.89 10.43 12.53
CA SER A 312 -16.34 9.25 11.81
C SER A 312 -16.98 9.68 10.49
N PRO A 313 -16.46 9.26 9.33
CA PRO A 313 -17.05 9.66 8.05
C PRO A 313 -18.46 9.07 7.96
N PRO A 314 -19.49 9.88 7.65
CA PRO A 314 -20.84 9.36 7.48
C PRO A 314 -20.89 8.44 6.25
N GLU A 315 -21.66 7.36 6.33
CA GLU A 315 -21.96 6.57 5.14
C GLU A 315 -22.99 7.32 4.29
N VAL A 316 -22.50 7.97 3.23
CA VAL A 316 -23.33 8.79 2.34
C VAL A 316 -23.72 7.96 1.11
N PRO A 317 -25.02 7.82 0.80
CA PRO A 317 -25.48 7.25 -0.46
C PRO A 317 -24.91 8.03 -1.66
N VAL A 318 -24.40 7.29 -2.64
CA VAL A 318 -23.78 7.85 -3.86
C VAL A 318 -24.74 8.74 -4.66
N THR A 319 -26.04 8.47 -4.53
CA THR A 319 -27.12 9.24 -5.17
C THR A 319 -27.22 10.68 -4.69
N LEU A 320 -26.68 11.02 -3.51
CA LEU A 320 -26.71 12.39 -2.98
C LEU A 320 -25.74 13.32 -3.74
N GLY A 321 -24.64 12.79 -4.27
CA GLY A 321 -23.79 13.49 -5.23
C GLY A 321 -22.54 14.19 -4.66
N ALA A 322 -22.24 14.07 -3.36
CA ALA A 322 -20.94 14.46 -2.80
C ALA A 322 -20.47 13.58 -1.62
N PHE A 323 -19.21 13.12 -1.63
CA PHE A 323 -18.67 12.36 -0.50
C PHE A 323 -18.32 13.34 0.61
N CYS A 324 -18.46 12.89 1.85
CA CYS A 324 -18.35 13.76 3.02
C CYS A 324 -17.26 13.26 3.98
N CYS A 325 -16.50 14.18 4.53
CA CYS A 325 -15.58 13.94 5.64
C CYS A 325 -15.87 14.98 6.73
N ASP A 326 -16.27 14.50 7.89
CA ASP A 326 -16.57 15.36 9.04
C ASP A 326 -15.27 15.57 9.84
N VAL A 327 -15.02 16.81 10.23
CA VAL A 327 -13.80 17.23 10.91
C VAL A 327 -14.13 18.23 12.00
N ALA A 328 -13.49 18.08 13.16
CA ALA A 328 -13.41 19.09 14.19
C ALA A 328 -12.05 19.78 14.07
N LEU A 329 -12.06 21.11 13.99
CA LEU A 329 -10.85 21.93 13.91
C LEU A 329 -10.59 22.61 15.27
N ASP A 330 -9.37 23.11 15.43
CA ASP A 330 -8.97 23.88 16.60
C ASP A 330 -9.95 25.03 16.90
N PRO A 331 -10.33 25.27 18.17
CA PRO A 331 -11.21 26.39 18.54
C PRO A 331 -10.73 27.76 18.05
N GLN A 332 -9.41 27.95 17.89
CA GLN A 332 -8.86 29.17 17.31
C GLN A 332 -9.30 29.41 15.85
N LEU A 333 -9.75 28.37 15.17
CA LEU A 333 -10.24 28.40 13.80
C LEU A 333 -11.76 28.40 13.72
N ASP A 334 -12.53 28.59 14.80
CA ASP A 334 -14.00 28.51 14.78
C ASP A 334 -14.66 29.56 13.85
N SER A 335 -14.07 30.76 13.76
CA SER A 335 -14.54 31.82 12.84
C SER A 335 -14.00 31.67 11.41
N TRP A 336 -13.03 30.79 11.19
CA TRP A 336 -12.40 30.61 9.89
C TRP A 336 -13.31 29.87 8.91
N THR A 337 -13.44 30.41 7.71
CA THR A 337 -14.12 29.78 6.57
C THR A 337 -13.15 29.65 5.40
N PRO A 338 -13.20 28.54 4.64
CA PRO A 338 -12.26 28.34 3.55
C PRO A 338 -12.58 29.25 2.37
N SER A 339 -11.53 29.86 1.84
CA SER A 339 -11.58 30.55 0.56
C SER A 339 -11.60 29.55 -0.61
N GLU A 340 -11.97 30.01 -1.81
CA GLU A 340 -11.88 29.19 -3.02
C GLU A 340 -10.43 28.71 -3.28
N GLU A 341 -9.43 29.54 -2.97
CA GLU A 341 -8.01 29.17 -3.09
C GLU A 341 -7.62 28.05 -2.12
N THR A 342 -8.19 28.05 -0.91
CA THR A 342 -8.00 26.97 0.06
C THR A 342 -8.58 25.66 -0.47
N LEU A 343 -9.81 25.68 -1.01
CA LEU A 343 -10.44 24.49 -1.60
C LEU A 343 -9.66 23.95 -2.80
N ARG A 344 -9.12 24.84 -3.65
CA ARG A 344 -8.21 24.45 -4.75
C ARG A 344 -6.92 23.84 -4.22
N SER A 345 -6.37 24.35 -3.12
CA SER A 345 -5.15 23.81 -2.50
C SER A 345 -5.38 22.41 -1.92
N LEU A 346 -6.52 22.19 -1.25
CA LEU A 346 -6.93 20.86 -0.78
C LEU A 346 -7.11 19.89 -1.96
N THR A 347 -7.78 20.34 -3.02
CA THR A 347 -7.94 19.56 -4.26
C THR A 347 -6.58 19.17 -4.84
N ARG A 348 -5.61 20.09 -4.89
CA ARG A 348 -4.24 19.79 -5.33
C ARG A 348 -3.55 18.75 -4.45
N GLY A 349 -3.73 18.80 -3.13
CA GLY A 349 -3.22 17.79 -2.20
C GLY A 349 -3.78 16.40 -2.51
N ALA A 350 -5.09 16.29 -2.76
CA ALA A 350 -5.71 15.03 -3.14
C ALA A 350 -5.19 14.50 -4.49
N LEU A 351 -5.07 15.39 -5.49
CA LEU A 351 -4.53 15.02 -6.81
C LEU A 351 -3.07 14.55 -6.71
N GLN A 352 -2.26 15.07 -5.78
CA GLN A 352 -0.91 14.55 -5.54
C GLN A 352 -0.93 13.11 -5.01
N LEU A 353 -1.82 12.78 -4.07
CA LEU A 353 -1.99 11.41 -3.57
C LEU A 353 -2.47 10.46 -4.67
N ILE A 354 -3.34 10.93 -5.56
CA ILE A 354 -3.79 10.17 -6.74
C ILE A 354 -2.63 9.87 -7.69
N HIS A 355 -1.79 10.88 -7.99
CA HIS A 355 -0.63 10.70 -8.87
C HIS A 355 0.45 9.77 -8.29
N GLN A 356 0.54 9.65 -6.97
CA GLN A 356 1.45 8.69 -6.33
C GLN A 356 0.98 7.23 -6.46
N ASP A 357 -0.29 7.00 -6.81
CA ASP A 357 -0.92 5.69 -6.98
C ASP A 357 -0.63 4.72 -5.83
N LEU A 358 -0.89 5.19 -4.60
CA LEU A 358 -0.61 4.45 -3.38
C LEU A 358 -1.65 3.33 -3.16
N PRO A 359 -1.23 2.14 -2.71
CA PRO A 359 -2.15 1.07 -2.37
C PRO A 359 -2.83 1.34 -1.03
N TRP A 360 -4.08 0.90 -0.91
CA TRP A 360 -4.76 0.80 0.38
C TRP A 360 -4.42 -0.54 1.00
N GLU A 361 -3.59 -0.54 2.04
CA GLU A 361 -3.19 -1.74 2.76
C GLU A 361 -4.14 -2.04 3.92
N PRO A 362 -5.00 -3.07 3.82
CA PRO A 362 -5.90 -3.47 4.90
C PRO A 362 -5.14 -4.28 5.96
N LEU A 363 -5.53 -4.10 7.21
CA LEU A 363 -5.08 -4.90 8.34
C LEU A 363 -6.24 -5.09 9.32
N GLU A 364 -6.68 -6.34 9.46
CA GLU A 364 -7.68 -6.72 10.47
C GLU A 364 -6.98 -6.89 11.81
N VAL A 365 -7.40 -6.14 12.83
CA VAL A 365 -6.73 -6.13 14.15
C VAL A 365 -7.73 -6.28 15.30
N VAL A 366 -7.20 -6.70 16.45
CA VAL A 366 -7.95 -6.66 17.71
C VAL A 366 -8.08 -5.22 18.22
N PRO A 367 -9.14 -4.89 18.99
CA PRO A 367 -9.38 -3.51 19.44
C PRO A 367 -8.22 -2.93 20.25
N SER A 368 -7.53 -3.73 21.05
CA SER A 368 -6.37 -3.27 21.85
C SER A 368 -5.23 -2.70 21.01
N VAL A 369 -4.97 -3.29 19.83
CA VAL A 369 -3.95 -2.77 18.90
C VAL A 369 -4.43 -1.49 18.21
N ALA A 370 -5.72 -1.43 17.85
CA ALA A 370 -6.29 -0.21 17.26
C ALA A 370 -6.31 0.95 18.28
N LEU A 371 -6.59 0.69 19.56
CA LEU A 371 -6.49 1.69 20.64
C LEU A 371 -5.06 2.20 20.82
N GLU A 372 -4.04 1.34 20.66
CA GLU A 372 -2.63 1.77 20.68
C GLU A 372 -2.31 2.72 19.51
N VAL A 373 -2.79 2.40 18.29
CA VAL A 373 -2.64 3.26 17.10
C VAL A 373 -3.25 4.64 17.34
N PHE A 374 -4.44 4.69 17.94
CA PHE A 374 -5.19 5.94 18.17
C PHE A 374 -5.10 6.48 19.60
N SER A 375 -4.02 6.14 20.33
CA SER A 375 -3.81 6.53 21.74
C SER A 375 -3.85 8.04 22.04
N HIS A 376 -3.65 8.89 21.02
CA HIS A 376 -3.62 10.35 21.12
C HIS A 376 -4.98 11.03 20.86
N SER A 377 -5.99 10.33 20.31
CA SER A 377 -7.32 10.88 20.04
C SER A 377 -8.37 10.09 20.80
N ARG A 378 -9.04 10.76 21.74
CA ARG A 378 -10.11 10.15 22.52
C ARG A 378 -11.31 9.79 21.64
N PHE A 379 -11.66 10.66 20.69
CA PHE A 379 -12.73 10.39 19.74
C PHE A 379 -12.49 9.08 18.97
N LYS A 380 -11.27 8.89 18.46
CA LYS A 380 -10.92 7.68 17.70
C LYS A 380 -10.93 6.42 18.57
N GLN A 381 -10.63 6.53 19.87
CA GLN A 381 -10.74 5.40 20.79
C GLN A 381 -12.20 4.97 20.97
N GLU A 382 -13.10 5.93 21.19
CA GLU A 382 -14.55 5.67 21.27
C GLU A 382 -15.08 5.08 19.94
N GLU A 383 -14.60 5.58 18.79
CA GLU A 383 -14.93 5.02 17.47
C GLU A 383 -14.46 3.56 17.30
N VAL A 384 -13.26 3.22 17.79
CA VAL A 384 -12.73 1.85 17.76
C VAL A 384 -13.61 0.92 18.60
N GLU A 385 -13.97 1.32 19.80
CA GLU A 385 -14.82 0.53 20.70
C GLU A 385 -16.21 0.29 20.09
N GLN A 386 -16.82 1.33 19.52
CA GLN A 386 -18.12 1.22 18.87
C GLN A 386 -18.08 0.27 17.66
N LYS A 387 -17.06 0.39 16.79
CA LYS A 387 -16.92 -0.50 15.62
C LYS A 387 -16.61 -1.93 16.01
N ALA A 388 -15.81 -2.14 17.06
CA ALA A 388 -15.55 -3.46 17.60
C ALA A 388 -16.83 -4.12 18.13
N ALA A 389 -17.71 -3.36 18.78
CA ALA A 389 -18.98 -3.86 19.30
C ALA A 389 -19.99 -4.20 18.18
N GLN A 390 -19.96 -3.48 17.06
CA GLN A 390 -20.83 -3.73 15.91
C GLN A 390 -20.39 -4.94 15.08
N ASN A 391 -19.10 -5.26 15.05
CA ASN A 391 -18.58 -6.36 14.25
C ASN A 391 -18.76 -7.70 15.01
N PRO A 392 -19.44 -8.71 14.43
CA PRO A 392 -19.60 -10.02 15.05
C PRO A 392 -18.28 -10.71 15.42
N LYS A 393 -17.20 -10.43 14.69
CA LYS A 393 -15.86 -11.00 14.96
C LYS A 393 -15.12 -10.29 16.10
N GLY A 394 -15.65 -9.16 16.59
CA GLY A 394 -14.98 -8.30 17.57
C GLY A 394 -13.68 -7.66 17.06
N THR A 395 -13.44 -7.68 15.75
CA THR A 395 -12.24 -7.14 15.10
C THR A 395 -12.53 -5.80 14.42
N VAL A 396 -11.47 -5.07 14.12
CA VAL A 396 -11.53 -3.75 13.50
C VAL A 396 -10.60 -3.69 12.30
N MET A 397 -11.05 -3.04 11.22
CA MET A 397 -10.27 -2.90 9.98
C MET A 397 -9.51 -1.57 9.94
N LEU A 398 -8.18 -1.65 9.95
CA LEU A 398 -7.29 -0.53 9.70
C LEU A 398 -6.84 -0.50 8.24
N TYR A 399 -6.64 0.69 7.71
CA TYR A 399 -6.08 0.90 6.39
C TYR A 399 -4.87 1.82 6.46
N ARG A 400 -3.79 1.45 5.77
CA ARG A 400 -2.62 2.31 5.56
C ARG A 400 -2.56 2.77 4.11
N CYS A 401 -2.34 4.06 3.90
CA CYS A 401 -2.05 4.68 2.61
C CYS A 401 -0.80 5.57 2.75
N GLY A 402 0.33 5.09 2.23
CA GLY A 402 1.62 5.71 2.47
C GLY A 402 1.93 5.79 3.97
N ASP A 403 2.03 7.01 4.49
CA ASP A 403 2.36 7.27 5.89
C ASP A 403 1.14 7.56 6.78
N HIS A 404 -0.07 7.42 6.25
CA HIS A 404 -1.30 7.68 6.99
C HIS A 404 -2.06 6.38 7.27
N VAL A 405 -2.43 6.18 8.54
CA VAL A 405 -3.22 5.04 9.02
C VAL A 405 -4.57 5.56 9.48
N LEU A 406 -5.64 4.93 9.00
CA LEU A 406 -7.02 5.29 9.29
C LEU A 406 -7.88 4.07 9.63
N LEU A 407 -9.03 4.37 10.23
CA LEU A 407 -10.07 3.44 10.60
C LEU A 407 -11.23 3.54 9.59
N SER A 408 -11.63 2.42 8.98
CA SER A 408 -12.77 2.39 8.04
C SER A 408 -13.83 1.41 8.51
N GLY A 409 -15.11 1.75 8.28
CA GLY A 409 -16.25 0.85 8.55
C GLY A 409 -16.46 -0.22 7.49
N GLY A 410 -15.77 -0.14 6.35
CA GLY A 410 -15.92 -1.07 5.25
C GLY A 410 -14.71 -1.11 4.30
N PRO A 411 -14.77 -1.95 3.25
CA PRO A 411 -13.70 -2.09 2.29
C PRO A 411 -13.47 -0.81 1.50
N LEU A 412 -12.20 -0.54 1.20
CA LEU A 412 -11.74 0.53 0.32
C LEU A 412 -11.33 -0.04 -1.04
N VAL A 413 -11.24 0.83 -2.04
CA VAL A 413 -10.75 0.45 -3.37
C VAL A 413 -9.26 0.08 -3.32
N ALA A 414 -8.76 -0.57 -4.36
CA ALA A 414 -7.40 -1.09 -4.38
C ALA A 414 -6.31 -0.02 -4.15
N ARG A 415 -6.38 1.10 -4.88
CA ARG A 415 -5.33 2.13 -4.91
C ARG A 415 -5.90 3.52 -5.19
N THR A 416 -5.16 4.55 -4.79
CA THR A 416 -5.59 5.96 -4.97
C THR A 416 -5.69 6.36 -6.44
N GLY A 417 -4.89 5.78 -7.34
CA GLY A 417 -4.93 6.09 -8.78
C GLY A 417 -6.16 5.57 -9.51
N LEU A 418 -7.06 4.83 -8.84
CA LEU A 418 -8.40 4.55 -9.38
C LEU A 418 -9.28 5.80 -9.40
N CYS A 419 -9.01 6.79 -8.54
CA CYS A 419 -9.63 8.10 -8.59
C CYS A 419 -8.94 8.93 -9.68
N SER A 420 -9.71 9.59 -10.56
CA SER A 420 -9.16 10.36 -11.68
C SER A 420 -9.50 11.84 -11.56
N GLN A 421 -10.78 12.18 -11.71
CA GLN A 421 -11.27 13.53 -11.46
C GLN A 421 -11.64 13.62 -9.99
N PHE A 422 -11.03 14.52 -9.23
CA PHE A 422 -11.29 14.71 -7.80
C PHE A 422 -11.31 16.20 -7.49
N GLU A 423 -12.32 16.66 -6.76
CA GLU A 423 -12.46 18.07 -6.38
C GLU A 423 -13.13 18.22 -5.02
N VAL A 424 -12.56 19.08 -4.17
CA VAL A 424 -13.15 19.50 -2.90
C VAL A 424 -14.02 20.72 -3.16
N THR A 425 -15.32 20.58 -2.97
CA THR A 425 -16.31 21.57 -3.40
C THR A 425 -16.67 22.58 -2.31
N ALA A 426 -16.87 22.11 -1.08
CA ALA A 426 -17.33 22.96 0.01
C ALA A 426 -16.90 22.44 1.39
N LEU A 427 -16.91 23.34 2.37
CA LEU A 427 -16.81 23.02 3.79
C LEU A 427 -17.96 23.72 4.50
N HIS A 428 -18.88 22.94 5.06
CA HIS A 428 -20.05 23.46 5.78
C HIS A 428 -19.87 23.32 7.28
N SER A 429 -20.35 24.29 8.05
CA SER A 429 -20.39 24.17 9.52
C SER A 429 -21.70 23.48 9.92
N LEU A 430 -21.62 22.36 10.64
CA LEU A 430 -22.77 21.58 11.12
C LEU A 430 -23.25 22.03 12.51
N GLY A 431 -22.48 22.89 13.18
CA GLY A 431 -22.77 23.39 14.52
C GLY A 431 -21.88 22.78 15.61
N GLN A 432 -22.15 23.15 16.86
CA GLN A 432 -21.40 22.67 18.02
C GLN A 432 -21.74 21.20 18.31
N GLY A 433 -20.72 20.37 18.45
CA GLY A 433 -20.84 19.00 18.93
C GLY A 433 -19.99 18.77 20.18
N PRO A 434 -19.97 17.52 20.71
CA PRO A 434 -19.21 17.17 21.91
C PRO A 434 -17.70 17.38 21.76
N TRP A 435 -17.18 17.40 20.53
CA TRP A 435 -15.75 17.54 20.22
C TRP A 435 -15.40 18.91 19.62
N GLY A 436 -16.28 19.90 19.75
CA GLY A 436 -16.09 21.27 19.23
C GLY A 436 -16.99 21.58 18.03
N LEU A 437 -16.61 22.57 17.23
CA LEU A 437 -17.37 22.94 16.04
C LEU A 437 -17.18 21.90 14.94
N HIS A 438 -18.24 21.16 14.62
CA HIS A 438 -18.20 20.14 13.58
C HIS A 438 -18.32 20.80 12.20
N ARG A 439 -17.45 20.39 11.28
CA ARG A 439 -17.45 20.84 9.89
C ARG A 439 -17.49 19.65 8.95
N ARG A 440 -18.27 19.77 7.88
CA ARG A 440 -18.40 18.76 6.84
C ARG A 440 -17.70 19.23 5.58
N ALA A 441 -16.58 18.59 5.26
CA ALA A 441 -15.89 18.77 4.00
C ALA A 441 -16.55 17.88 2.95
N GLN A 442 -16.86 18.46 1.78
CA GLN A 442 -17.53 17.78 0.69
C GLN A 442 -16.68 17.83 -0.57
N GLY A 443 -16.80 16.77 -1.36
CA GLY A 443 -16.15 16.70 -2.66
C GLY A 443 -16.88 15.78 -3.62
N VAL A 444 -16.47 15.86 -4.88
CA VAL A 444 -16.94 14.99 -5.95
C VAL A 444 -15.75 14.35 -6.64
N SER A 445 -15.90 13.08 -7.01
CA SER A 445 -14.85 12.31 -7.65
C SER A 445 -15.42 11.31 -8.65
N LEU A 446 -14.70 11.07 -9.74
CA LEU A 446 -15.02 10.04 -10.73
C LEU A 446 -13.83 9.11 -10.97
N PRO A 447 -14.09 7.80 -11.12
CA PRO A 447 -13.03 6.82 -11.31
C PRO A 447 -12.42 6.93 -12.70
N LEU A 448 -11.18 6.46 -12.85
CA LEU A 448 -10.45 6.46 -14.12
C LEU A 448 -11.22 5.80 -15.28
N GLN A 449 -12.04 4.79 -14.97
CA GLN A 449 -12.81 4.02 -15.93
C GLN A 449 -14.07 4.74 -16.43
N LEU A 450 -14.53 5.79 -15.73
CA LEU A 450 -15.76 6.54 -16.01
C LEU A 450 -15.50 8.06 -16.02
N PRO A 451 -14.64 8.57 -16.92
CA PRO A 451 -14.38 10.00 -17.00
C PRO A 451 -15.61 10.76 -17.51
N ALA A 452 -15.90 11.92 -16.91
CA ALA A 452 -16.95 12.80 -17.40
C ALA A 452 -16.39 13.92 -18.28
N HIS A 453 -17.18 14.29 -19.29
CA HIS A 453 -16.94 15.49 -20.08
C HIS A 453 -17.03 16.76 -19.19
N HIS A 454 -16.26 17.79 -19.51
CA HIS A 454 -16.12 18.99 -18.68
C HIS A 454 -17.46 19.70 -18.35
N MET A 455 -18.43 19.66 -19.28
CA MET A 455 -19.78 20.22 -19.03
C MET A 455 -20.57 19.43 -17.99
N VAL A 456 -20.46 18.10 -18.02
CA VAL A 456 -21.09 17.21 -17.04
C VAL A 456 -20.40 17.37 -15.70
N TRP A 457 -19.06 17.41 -15.69
CA TRP A 457 -18.27 17.67 -14.48
C TRP A 457 -18.70 18.96 -13.78
N ARG A 458 -18.85 20.06 -14.54
CA ARG A 458 -19.31 21.34 -13.98
C ARG A 458 -20.67 21.22 -13.28
N LYS A 459 -21.62 20.48 -13.86
CA LYS A 459 -22.94 20.25 -13.26
C LYS A 459 -22.85 19.40 -11.99
N LEU A 460 -22.01 18.36 -11.99
CA LEU A 460 -21.76 17.53 -10.81
C LEU A 460 -21.13 18.34 -9.68
N ARG A 461 -20.13 19.17 -10.01
CA ARG A 461 -19.51 20.10 -9.06
C ARG A 461 -20.53 21.05 -8.43
N GLN A 462 -21.36 21.72 -9.23
CA GLN A 462 -22.41 22.63 -8.73
C GLN A 462 -23.40 21.93 -7.80
N ARG A 463 -23.71 20.66 -8.06
CA ARG A 463 -24.56 19.87 -7.17
C ARG A 463 -23.85 19.56 -5.85
N ALA A 464 -22.57 19.22 -5.90
CA ALA A 464 -21.75 18.86 -4.76
C ALA A 464 -21.34 20.05 -3.86
N GLU A 465 -21.60 21.29 -4.28
CA GLU A 465 -21.44 22.50 -3.45
C GLU A 465 -22.59 22.69 -2.44
N LYS A 466 -23.71 21.98 -2.62
CA LYS A 466 -24.85 22.02 -1.71
C LYS A 466 -24.61 21.04 -0.56
N LEU A 467 -24.91 21.48 0.66
CA LEU A 467 -24.79 20.66 1.86
C LEU A 467 -25.59 19.35 1.69
N VAL A 468 -24.84 18.25 1.60
CA VAL A 468 -25.41 16.91 1.77
C VAL A 468 -25.79 16.66 3.23
N GLU A 469 -27.09 16.63 3.46
CA GLU A 469 -27.69 16.14 4.70
C GLU A 469 -27.73 14.62 4.67
N VAL A 470 -27.13 14.01 5.69
CA VAL A 470 -27.16 12.56 5.86
C VAL A 470 -28.29 12.28 6.85
N PRO A 471 -29.32 11.50 6.46
CA PRO A 471 -30.35 11.10 7.40
C PRO A 471 -29.69 10.40 8.58
N ARG A 472 -29.94 10.87 9.81
CA ARG A 472 -29.58 10.08 10.99
C ARG A 472 -30.40 8.80 10.95
N PRO A 473 -29.84 7.63 11.31
CA PRO A 473 -30.66 6.45 11.55
C PRO A 473 -31.68 6.86 12.62
N GLU A 474 -32.97 6.83 12.27
CA GLU A 474 -34.04 7.09 13.24
C GLU A 474 -33.88 6.10 14.40
N GLU A 475 -33.88 6.61 15.63
CA GLU A 475 -34.22 5.79 16.79
C GLU A 475 -35.54 5.11 16.45
N ALA A 476 -35.53 3.78 16.42
CA ALA A 476 -36.74 3.01 16.22
C ALA A 476 -37.75 3.40 17.31
N THR A 477 -38.69 4.27 16.97
CA THR A 477 -39.88 4.50 17.76
C THR A 477 -40.55 3.14 17.91
N PRO A 478 -40.72 2.60 19.14
CA PRO A 478 -41.39 1.33 19.30
C PRO A 478 -42.81 1.46 18.71
N PRO A 479 -43.31 0.46 17.97
CA PRO A 479 -44.65 0.52 17.40
C PRO A 479 -45.64 0.76 18.52
N SER A 480 -46.42 1.85 18.40
CA SER A 480 -47.56 2.12 19.24
C SER A 480 -48.47 0.90 19.25
N LEU A 481 -48.73 0.36 20.44
CA LEU A 481 -49.67 -0.72 20.68
C LEU A 481 -51.02 -0.39 20.03
N PRO A 482 -51.69 -1.33 19.34
CA PRO A 482 -53.04 -1.10 18.86
C PRO A 482 -53.97 -0.90 20.06
N ASP A 483 -54.80 0.15 19.98
CA ASP A 483 -55.85 0.46 20.95
C ASP A 483 -56.64 -0.80 21.31
N SER A 484 -56.56 -1.17 22.59
CA SER A 484 -57.46 -2.13 23.19
C SER A 484 -58.87 -1.53 23.17
N ALA A 485 -59.66 -1.90 22.16
CA ALA A 485 -61.09 -1.71 22.16
C ALA A 485 -61.66 -2.40 23.41
N SER A 486 -62.11 -1.57 24.35
CA SER A 486 -62.85 -1.99 25.52
C SER A 486 -64.23 -2.50 25.09
N ASP A 487 -64.38 -3.82 25.06
CA ASP A 487 -65.69 -4.45 25.14
C ASP A 487 -66.26 -4.18 26.55
N GLN A 488 -67.29 -3.33 26.62
CA GLN A 488 -68.27 -3.38 27.71
C GLN A 488 -69.67 -3.57 27.12
N PRO A 489 -70.48 -4.49 27.68
CA PRO A 489 -71.82 -4.76 27.18
C PRO A 489 -72.80 -3.73 27.72
N ALA A 490 -73.57 -3.08 26.84
CA ALA A 490 -74.75 -2.33 27.21
C ALA A 490 -76.01 -3.10 26.78
N THR A 491 -76.71 -3.58 27.78
CA THR A 491 -78.06 -4.11 27.79
C THR A 491 -79.08 -3.19 27.09
N THR A 492 -79.88 -3.81 26.21
CA THR A 492 -81.29 -3.55 25.87
C THR A 492 -82.01 -2.33 26.47
N SER A 493 -82.64 -1.53 25.58
CA SER A 493 -84.02 -1.07 25.79
C SER A 493 -84.66 -0.52 24.48
N VAL A 494 -85.79 -1.15 24.12
CA VAL A 494 -86.90 -0.74 23.23
C VAL A 494 -86.67 -0.71 21.72
#